data_AF-A0A4S8LY99-F1
#
_entry.id   AF-A0A4S8LY99-F1
#
_cell.length_a   1.000
_cell.length_b   1.000
_cell.length_c   1.000
_cell.angle_alpha   90.00
_cell.angle_beta   90.00
_cell.angle_gamma   90.00
#
_symmetry.space_group_name_H-M   'P 1'
#
loop_
_entity.id
_entity.type
_entity.pdbx_description
1 polymer ?
#
loop_
_entity_poly.entity_id
_entity_poly.type
_entity_poly.pdbx_seq_one_letter_code
_entity_poly.pdbx_strand_id
1 'polypeptide(L)'
;NDDTILEPAINDTLNVLKAIKFEPKVKRVVFSVHFILPKAAVINPTAAPGHVTTPDDWNPVTLEEAKSGPAMGAYRASKALAEKAFWDYIQNEKPSCTGSVICPCGSYGPLMQILHSLSELNVSVGFMWKMADGTFKNGVPATGFPVYVDGRDVALAHLRALERDQAQGQRYLLIGGTYVADRFVEAIGKHFPELKPNLPPVDLSQVEATKEKFKFDNSKATRGLGIQFSGIDELVKGTVGRILELKKQFESK
;
A
#
# COMPACT_ATOMS: atom_id res chain seq x y z
N ASN A 1 7.36 20.50 9.70
CA ASN A 1 8.50 19.98 10.46
C ASN A 1 8.65 18.51 10.16
N ASP A 2 9.70 18.15 9.43
CA ASP A 2 9.91 16.76 9.01
C ASP A 2 10.32 15.84 10.18
N ASP A 3 10.87 16.44 11.25
CA ASP A 3 11.19 15.74 12.51
C ASP A 3 9.95 15.09 13.15
N THR A 4 8.73 15.59 12.92
CA THR A 4 7.50 15.02 13.50
C THR A 4 7.05 13.71 12.86
N ILE A 5 7.67 13.29 11.75
CA ILE A 5 7.29 12.06 11.03
C ILE A 5 8.46 11.09 10.95
N LEU A 6 9.69 11.59 10.76
CA LEU A 6 10.89 10.76 10.61
C LEU A 6 11.31 10.08 11.91
N GLU A 7 11.55 10.87 12.95
CA GLU A 7 12.04 10.34 14.23
C GLU A 7 11.01 9.42 14.91
N PRO A 8 9.71 9.75 14.98
CA PRO A 8 8.72 8.83 15.53
C PRO A 8 8.68 7.50 14.79
N ALA A 9 8.70 7.50 13.45
CA ALA A 9 8.64 6.24 12.69
C ALA A 9 9.82 5.30 13.00
N ILE A 10 11.04 5.85 13.14
CA ILE A 10 12.24 5.07 13.50
C ILE A 10 12.16 4.63 14.96
N ASN A 11 11.87 5.56 15.86
CA ASN A 11 11.85 5.30 17.30
C ASN A 11 10.75 4.32 17.70
N ASP A 12 9.55 4.44 17.15
CA ASP A 12 8.42 3.53 17.41
C ASP A 12 8.78 2.11 16.97
N THR A 13 9.40 1.96 15.79
CA THR A 13 9.88 0.67 15.29
C THR A 13 10.91 0.07 16.24
N LEU A 14 11.94 0.84 16.63
CA LEU A 14 12.99 0.37 17.53
C LEU A 14 12.47 0.08 18.95
N ASN A 15 11.51 0.86 19.44
CA ASN A 15 10.95 0.69 20.79
C ASN A 15 10.18 -0.64 20.90
N VAL A 16 9.38 -0.99 19.89
CA VAL A 16 8.71 -2.30 19.83
C VAL A 16 9.75 -3.43 19.79
N LEU A 17 10.78 -3.31 18.95
CA LEU A 17 11.82 -4.35 18.85
C LEU A 17 12.64 -4.49 20.14
N LYS A 18 12.97 -3.39 20.80
CA LYS A 18 13.63 -3.39 22.12
C LYS A 18 12.75 -4.02 23.19
N ALA A 19 11.44 -3.78 23.17
CA ALA A 19 10.51 -4.38 24.10
C ALA A 19 10.47 -5.92 23.97
N ILE A 20 10.62 -6.44 22.75
CA ILE A 20 10.62 -7.89 22.49
C ILE A 20 11.77 -8.62 23.19
N LYS A 21 12.92 -7.97 23.42
CA LYS A 21 14.01 -8.57 24.20
C LYS A 21 13.59 -8.97 25.62
N PHE A 22 12.55 -8.35 26.17
CA PHE A 22 12.01 -8.67 27.49
C PHE A 22 10.91 -9.74 27.46
N GLU A 23 10.48 -10.20 26.29
CA GLU A 23 9.49 -11.27 26.14
C GLU A 23 10.01 -12.37 25.20
N PRO A 24 10.77 -13.35 25.72
CA PRO A 24 11.40 -14.39 24.91
C PRO A 24 10.40 -15.33 24.23
N LYS A 25 9.10 -15.31 24.60
CA LYS A 25 8.06 -16.10 23.93
C LYS A 25 7.69 -15.54 22.56
N VAL A 26 8.02 -14.29 22.24
CA VAL A 26 7.83 -13.74 20.89
C VAL A 26 8.77 -14.45 19.92
N LYS A 27 8.20 -15.20 18.98
CA LYS A 27 8.97 -15.97 17.97
C LYS A 27 9.13 -15.23 16.65
N ARG A 28 8.16 -14.40 16.27
CA ARG A 28 8.09 -13.79 14.94
C ARG A 28 7.53 -12.37 15.03
N VAL A 29 8.11 -11.48 14.23
CA VAL A 29 7.67 -10.10 14.06
C VAL A 29 7.44 -9.85 12.58
N VAL A 30 6.27 -9.32 12.24
CA VAL A 30 5.96 -8.86 10.89
C VAL A 30 5.85 -7.34 10.94
N PHE A 31 6.70 -6.66 10.18
CA PHE A 31 6.71 -5.22 10.09
C PHE A 31 6.03 -4.76 8.81
N SER A 32 5.01 -3.92 8.95
CA SER A 32 4.28 -3.35 7.84
C SER A 32 4.91 -2.01 7.45
N VAL A 33 5.43 -1.93 6.23
CA VAL A 33 5.88 -0.67 5.64
C VAL A 33 5.07 -0.36 4.41
N HIS A 34 4.83 0.91 4.13
CA HIS A 34 4.21 1.22 2.85
C HIS A 34 5.26 1.05 1.76
N PHE A 35 4.87 0.38 0.67
CA PHE A 35 5.68 0.33 -0.53
C PHE A 35 5.77 1.73 -1.13
N ILE A 36 6.90 2.39 -0.88
CA ILE A 36 7.15 3.71 -1.42
C ILE A 36 8.45 3.62 -2.21
N LEU A 37 8.28 3.44 -3.52
CA LEU A 37 9.38 3.34 -4.46
C LEU A 37 9.99 4.69 -4.77
N PRO A 38 11.32 4.76 -4.83
CA PRO A 38 12.05 5.73 -5.62
C PRO A 38 12.75 5.08 -6.82
N LYS A 39 12.48 3.81 -7.15
CA LYS A 39 13.08 3.13 -8.32
C LYS A 39 12.07 2.73 -9.40
N ALA A 40 10.77 2.96 -9.19
CA ALA A 40 9.84 2.89 -10.31
C ALA A 40 10.05 4.09 -11.23
N ALA A 41 10.12 3.83 -12.53
CA ALA A 41 10.23 4.86 -13.59
C ALA A 41 9.13 5.94 -13.54
N VAL A 42 8.02 5.66 -12.85
CA VAL A 42 6.92 6.62 -12.65
C VAL A 42 7.26 7.69 -11.61
N ILE A 43 8.19 7.43 -10.68
CA ILE A 43 8.55 8.31 -9.56
C ILE A 43 10.01 8.76 -9.63
N ASN A 44 10.86 7.98 -10.30
CA ASN A 44 12.26 8.31 -10.52
C ASN A 44 12.57 8.42 -12.01
N PRO A 45 12.78 9.66 -12.51
CA PRO A 45 13.16 9.91 -13.89
C PRO A 45 14.46 9.20 -14.31
N THR A 46 15.29 8.79 -13.33
CA THR A 46 16.56 8.08 -13.56
C THR A 46 16.43 6.56 -13.47
N ALA A 47 15.25 6.02 -13.15
CA ALA A 47 15.06 4.58 -13.17
C ALA A 47 15.18 4.05 -14.61
N ALA A 48 15.90 2.95 -14.76
CA ALA A 48 16.11 2.34 -16.06
C ALA A 48 14.76 2.02 -16.73
N PRO A 49 14.55 2.41 -18.00
CA PRO A 49 13.38 2.00 -18.76
C PRO A 49 13.20 0.48 -18.69
N GLY A 50 12.02 0.03 -18.28
CA GLY A 50 11.71 -1.40 -18.18
C GLY A 50 12.20 -2.11 -16.91
N HIS A 51 12.68 -1.39 -15.88
CA HIS A 51 12.99 -1.97 -14.57
C HIS A 51 11.81 -2.77 -14.01
N VAL A 52 12.08 -3.99 -13.55
CA VAL A 52 11.10 -4.84 -12.87
C VAL A 52 11.27 -4.63 -11.38
N THR A 53 10.25 -4.08 -10.75
CA THR A 53 10.31 -3.80 -9.31
C THR A 53 10.23 -5.07 -8.49
N THR A 54 11.22 -5.34 -7.64
CA THR A 54 11.27 -6.56 -6.82
C THR A 54 11.26 -6.22 -5.32
N PRO A 55 11.10 -7.23 -4.44
CA PRO A 55 11.29 -7.03 -3.01
C PRO A 55 12.70 -6.60 -2.61
N ASP A 56 13.70 -6.64 -3.50
CA ASP A 56 15.06 -6.19 -3.21
C ASP A 56 15.27 -4.70 -3.54
N ASP A 57 14.26 -4.05 -4.14
CA ASP A 57 14.32 -2.62 -4.44
C ASP A 57 14.12 -1.79 -3.17
N TRP A 58 15.17 -1.06 -2.82
CA TRP A 58 15.22 -0.16 -1.69
C TRP A 58 15.20 1.30 -2.08
N ASN A 59 14.70 2.12 -1.15
CA ASN A 59 14.74 3.55 -1.28
C ASN A 59 16.07 4.12 -0.77
N PRO A 60 16.92 4.73 -1.64
CA PRO A 60 18.22 5.24 -1.20
C PRO A 60 18.12 6.60 -0.48
N VAL A 61 16.92 7.09 -0.19
CA VAL A 61 16.71 8.39 0.47
C VAL A 61 17.47 8.48 1.79
N THR A 62 18.21 9.56 1.93
CA THR A 62 18.95 9.91 3.13
C THR A 62 18.10 10.74 4.08
N LEU A 63 18.52 10.81 5.35
CA LEU A 63 17.86 11.67 6.34
C LEU A 63 17.91 13.15 5.94
N GLU A 64 19.00 13.59 5.31
CA GLU A 64 19.18 14.97 4.83
C GLU A 64 18.24 15.31 3.66
N GLU A 65 18.08 14.40 2.70
CA GLU A 65 17.11 14.53 1.60
C GLU A 65 15.66 14.51 2.11
N ALA A 66 15.40 13.79 3.20
CA ALA A 66 14.09 13.72 3.84
C ALA A 66 13.66 15.05 4.48
N LYS A 67 14.62 15.80 5.04
CA LYS A 67 14.40 17.07 5.76
C LYS A 67 14.38 18.30 4.85
N SER A 68 14.78 18.14 3.59
CA SER A 68 14.88 19.23 2.60
C SER A 68 13.84 19.12 1.48
N GLY A 69 13.01 18.07 1.49
CA GLY A 69 12.05 17.73 0.44
C GLY A 69 10.59 18.09 0.74
N PRO A 70 9.68 17.90 -0.23
CA PRO A 70 8.24 18.06 -0.01
C PRO A 70 7.71 17.06 1.03
N ALA A 71 6.57 17.34 1.67
CA ALA A 71 5.98 16.49 2.72
C ALA A 71 5.82 15.00 2.31
N MET A 72 5.50 14.74 1.04
CA MET A 72 5.47 13.37 0.52
C MET A 72 6.84 12.71 0.55
N GLY A 73 7.92 13.44 0.27
CA GLY A 73 9.32 13.02 0.40
C GLY A 73 9.67 12.60 1.83
N ALA A 74 9.33 13.44 2.82
CA ALA A 74 9.52 13.12 4.24
C ALA A 74 8.77 11.84 4.66
N TYR A 75 7.53 11.65 4.16
CA TYR A 75 6.79 10.40 4.36
C TYR A 75 7.46 9.18 3.70
N ARG A 76 7.99 9.33 2.47
CA ARG A 76 8.73 8.23 1.81
C ARG A 76 9.93 7.82 2.63
N ALA A 77 10.67 8.81 3.12
CA ALA A 77 11.87 8.61 3.91
C ALA A 77 11.58 8.01 5.28
N SER A 78 10.51 8.42 5.96
CA SER A 78 10.16 7.84 7.26
C SER A 78 9.90 6.34 7.16
N LYS A 79 9.23 5.88 6.08
CA LYS A 79 9.01 4.45 5.84
C LYS A 79 10.31 3.71 5.49
N ALA A 80 11.14 4.29 4.62
CA ALA A 80 12.41 3.69 4.24
C ALA A 80 13.39 3.56 5.42
N LEU A 81 13.54 4.62 6.20
CA LEU A 81 14.45 4.65 7.35
C LEU A 81 13.96 3.78 8.50
N ALA A 82 12.64 3.71 8.74
CA ALA A 82 12.08 2.77 9.71
C ALA A 82 12.31 1.31 9.28
N GLU A 83 12.16 0.98 8.00
CA GLU A 83 12.48 -0.35 7.49
C GLU A 83 13.96 -0.69 7.64
N LYS A 84 14.84 0.27 7.33
CA LYS A 84 16.28 0.10 7.53
C LYS A 84 16.60 -0.16 9.00
N ALA A 85 16.03 0.63 9.91
CA ALA A 85 16.21 0.46 11.36
C ALA A 85 15.70 -0.92 11.85
N PHE A 86 14.59 -1.41 11.30
CA PHE A 86 14.09 -2.75 11.57
C PHE A 86 15.10 -3.83 11.19
N TRP A 87 15.62 -3.81 9.96
CA TRP A 87 16.59 -4.81 9.50
C TRP A 87 17.93 -4.71 10.23
N ASP A 88 18.45 -3.49 10.43
CA ASP A 88 19.68 -3.23 11.19
C ASP A 88 19.56 -3.84 12.60
N TYR A 89 18.42 -3.66 13.26
CA TYR A 89 18.18 -4.25 14.59
C TYR A 89 18.15 -5.78 14.56
N ILE A 90 17.40 -6.38 13.64
CA ILE A 90 17.32 -7.86 13.52
C ILE A 90 18.71 -8.47 13.25
N GLN A 91 19.53 -7.82 12.41
CA GLN A 91 20.87 -8.29 12.05
C GLN A 91 21.90 -8.11 13.16
N ASN A 92 21.92 -6.94 13.81
CA ASN A 92 22.95 -6.58 14.78
C ASN A 92 22.64 -7.11 16.18
N GLU A 93 21.39 -7.00 16.63
CA GLU A 93 20.98 -7.36 17.99
C GLU A 93 20.55 -8.82 18.12
N LYS A 94 20.30 -9.50 16.99
CA LYS A 94 19.92 -10.92 16.90
C LYS A 94 18.92 -11.33 17.99
N PRO A 95 17.73 -10.69 18.04
CA PRO A 95 16.73 -11.04 19.04
C PRO A 95 16.28 -12.50 18.89
N SER A 96 15.65 -13.06 19.92
CA SER A 96 15.12 -14.43 19.89
C SER A 96 14.03 -14.66 18.84
N CYS A 97 13.50 -13.59 18.27
CA CYS A 97 12.49 -13.63 17.21
C CYS A 97 13.09 -13.44 15.82
N THR A 98 12.40 -13.95 14.79
CA THR A 98 12.70 -13.62 13.39
C THR A 98 11.85 -12.47 12.89
N GLY A 99 12.40 -11.64 12.00
CA GLY A 99 11.69 -10.54 11.35
C GLY A 99 11.26 -10.87 9.92
N SER A 100 10.14 -10.29 9.48
CA SER A 100 9.75 -10.21 8.08
C SER A 100 9.10 -8.87 7.80
N VAL A 101 9.14 -8.41 6.55
CA VAL A 101 8.55 -7.12 6.13
C VAL A 101 7.50 -7.35 5.06
N ILE A 102 6.34 -6.70 5.24
CA ILE A 102 5.25 -6.67 4.28
C ILE A 102 5.14 -5.25 3.70
N CYS A 103 5.24 -5.14 2.38
CA CYS A 103 5.23 -3.88 1.64
C CYS A 103 3.99 -3.76 0.74
N PRO A 104 2.81 -3.35 1.24
CA PRO A 104 1.66 -3.01 0.42
C PRO A 104 1.84 -1.73 -0.39
N CYS A 105 1.36 -1.74 -1.63
CA CYS A 105 1.13 -0.51 -2.41
C CYS A 105 -0.22 0.15 -2.04
N GLY A 106 -0.76 0.99 -2.93
CA GLY A 106 -2.07 1.62 -2.76
C GLY A 106 -3.14 0.60 -2.35
N SER A 107 -3.58 0.68 -1.10
CA SER A 107 -4.39 -0.34 -0.46
C SER A 107 -5.86 0.07 -0.48
N TYR A 108 -6.67 -0.72 -1.17
CA TYR A 108 -8.12 -0.56 -1.27
C TYR A 108 -8.81 -1.73 -0.57
N GLY A 109 -10.10 -1.91 -0.76
CA GLY A 109 -10.88 -3.00 -0.19
C GLY A 109 -11.86 -2.52 0.89
N PRO A 110 -12.69 -3.45 1.41
CA PRO A 110 -13.70 -3.14 2.40
C PRO A 110 -13.06 -2.66 3.71
N LEU A 111 -13.54 -1.51 4.20
CA LEU A 111 -13.09 -0.92 5.45
C LEU A 111 -13.68 -1.63 6.67
N MET A 112 -12.77 -2.11 7.54
CA MET A 112 -13.09 -2.68 8.86
C MET A 112 -12.96 -1.67 10.01
N GLN A 113 -12.39 -0.49 9.74
CA GLN A 113 -12.20 0.56 10.73
C GLN A 113 -13.55 1.16 11.15
N ILE A 114 -13.67 1.49 12.44
CA ILE A 114 -14.83 2.24 12.95
C ILE A 114 -14.70 3.67 12.44
N LEU A 115 -15.71 4.12 11.71
CA LEU A 115 -15.78 5.47 11.16
C LEU A 115 -16.99 6.20 11.72
N HIS A 116 -16.84 7.49 11.94
CA HIS A 116 -17.95 8.37 12.33
C HIS A 116 -18.50 9.16 11.13
N SER A 117 -17.73 9.26 10.05
CA SER A 117 -18.12 9.95 8.83
C SER A 117 -17.32 9.46 7.61
N LEU A 118 -17.79 9.79 6.39
CA LEU A 118 -17.04 9.50 5.16
C LEU A 118 -15.81 10.40 4.95
N SER A 119 -15.62 11.45 5.74
CA SER A 119 -14.39 12.27 5.66
C SER A 119 -13.19 11.58 6.32
N GLU A 120 -13.42 10.53 7.11
CA GLU A 120 -12.40 9.71 7.78
C GLU A 120 -11.93 8.51 6.93
N LEU A 121 -12.38 8.40 5.68
CA LEU A 121 -11.87 7.39 4.76
C LEU A 121 -10.35 7.53 4.61
N ASN A 122 -9.65 6.40 4.56
CA ASN A 122 -8.21 6.43 4.29
C ASN A 122 -7.93 7.01 2.89
N VAL A 123 -6.70 7.46 2.65
CA VAL A 123 -6.35 8.20 1.42
C VAL A 123 -6.70 7.43 0.14
N SER A 124 -6.39 6.13 0.07
CA SER A 124 -6.62 5.32 -1.15
C SER A 124 -8.10 5.07 -1.39
N VAL A 125 -8.83 4.63 -0.35
CA VAL A 125 -10.27 4.36 -0.44
C VAL A 125 -11.05 5.65 -0.70
N GLY A 126 -10.69 6.76 -0.04
CA GLY A 126 -11.27 8.08 -0.30
C GLY A 126 -11.01 8.56 -1.73
N PHE A 127 -9.83 8.29 -2.30
CA PHE A 127 -9.54 8.60 -3.70
C PHE A 127 -10.44 7.82 -4.66
N MET A 128 -10.68 6.53 -4.41
CA MET A 128 -11.63 5.74 -5.20
C MET A 128 -13.07 6.24 -5.02
N TRP A 129 -13.47 6.59 -3.79
CA TRP A 129 -14.82 7.11 -3.53
C TRP A 129 -15.12 8.40 -4.29
N LYS A 130 -14.12 9.30 -4.40
CA LYS A 130 -14.25 10.54 -5.20
C LYS A 130 -14.50 10.29 -6.70
N MET A 131 -14.14 9.11 -7.22
CA MET A 131 -14.52 8.70 -8.58
C MET A 131 -16.00 8.34 -8.69
N ALA A 132 -16.61 7.92 -7.58
CA ALA A 132 -17.96 7.37 -7.50
C ALA A 132 -19.01 8.39 -7.02
N ASP A 133 -18.62 9.35 -6.19
CA ASP A 133 -19.52 10.34 -5.58
C ASP A 133 -19.77 11.61 -6.40
N GLY A 134 -19.07 11.75 -7.53
CA GLY A 134 -19.20 12.89 -8.44
C GLY A 134 -18.11 13.95 -8.27
N THR A 135 -17.25 13.85 -7.25
CA THR A 135 -16.14 14.78 -7.04
C THR A 135 -15.22 14.84 -8.26
N PHE A 136 -14.97 13.71 -8.91
CA PHE A 136 -14.13 13.62 -10.12
C PHE A 136 -14.93 13.51 -11.42
N LYS A 137 -16.19 13.95 -11.47
CA LYS A 137 -17.05 13.82 -12.66
C LYS A 137 -16.47 14.44 -13.94
N ASN A 138 -15.60 15.44 -13.82
CA ASN A 138 -14.96 16.11 -14.97
C ASN A 138 -13.59 15.53 -15.32
N GLY A 139 -13.16 14.44 -14.69
CA GLY A 139 -11.88 13.79 -14.92
C GLY A 139 -11.18 13.41 -13.62
N VAL A 140 -10.50 12.27 -13.63
CA VAL A 140 -9.73 11.79 -12.48
C VAL A 140 -8.31 12.37 -12.54
N PRO A 141 -7.78 12.93 -11.44
CA PRO A 141 -6.39 13.36 -11.39
C PRO A 141 -5.42 12.22 -11.71
N ALA A 142 -4.36 12.52 -12.46
CA ALA A 142 -3.34 11.53 -12.78
C ALA A 142 -2.72 10.94 -11.49
N THR A 143 -2.64 9.62 -11.42
CA THR A 143 -1.96 8.93 -10.31
C THR A 143 -0.48 8.74 -10.64
N GLY A 144 0.39 9.16 -9.72
CA GLY A 144 1.83 8.85 -9.79
C GLY A 144 2.17 7.41 -9.36
N PHE A 145 1.17 6.61 -8.97
CA PHE A 145 1.33 5.27 -8.42
C PHE A 145 0.28 4.32 -9.03
N PRO A 146 0.51 3.78 -10.24
CA PRO A 146 -0.47 3.00 -10.98
C PRO A 146 -0.52 1.53 -10.51
N VAL A 147 -0.49 1.29 -9.20
CA VAL A 147 -0.53 -0.07 -8.62
C VAL A 147 -1.49 -0.14 -7.45
N TYR A 148 -2.13 -1.29 -7.30
CA TYR A 148 -3.12 -1.52 -6.26
C TYR A 148 -2.91 -2.86 -5.56
N VAL A 149 -3.43 -2.95 -4.34
CA VAL A 149 -3.59 -4.20 -3.59
C VAL A 149 -4.88 -4.14 -2.78
N ASP A 150 -5.55 -5.27 -2.59
CA ASP A 150 -6.70 -5.38 -1.69
C ASP A 150 -6.23 -5.54 -0.24
N GLY A 151 -6.80 -4.79 0.69
CA GLY A 151 -6.48 -4.82 2.11
C GLY A 151 -6.71 -6.19 2.74
N ARG A 152 -7.61 -7.01 2.19
CA ARG A 152 -7.81 -8.41 2.60
C ARG A 152 -6.58 -9.27 2.26
N ASP A 153 -5.99 -9.07 1.09
CA ASP A 153 -4.76 -9.76 0.68
C ASP A 153 -3.59 -9.32 1.55
N VAL A 154 -3.54 -8.03 1.91
CA VAL A 154 -2.55 -7.48 2.84
C VAL A 154 -2.69 -8.13 4.22
N ALA A 155 -3.90 -8.20 4.77
CA ALA A 155 -4.15 -8.83 6.07
C ALA A 155 -3.76 -10.32 6.05
N LEU A 156 -4.13 -11.04 4.97
CA LEU A 156 -3.75 -12.44 4.79
C LEU A 156 -2.24 -12.60 4.72
N ALA A 157 -1.52 -11.73 4.01
CA ALA A 157 -0.07 -11.77 3.93
C ALA A 157 0.61 -11.58 5.30
N HIS A 158 0.09 -10.70 6.16
CA HIS A 158 0.60 -10.55 7.52
C HIS A 158 0.43 -11.84 8.34
N LEU A 159 -0.76 -12.45 8.28
CA LEU A 159 -1.01 -13.73 8.93
C LEU A 159 -0.06 -14.82 8.40
N ARG A 160 0.08 -14.95 7.08
CA ARG A 160 0.95 -15.96 6.47
C ARG A 160 2.42 -15.75 6.80
N ALA A 161 2.86 -14.50 6.95
CA ALA A 161 4.22 -14.18 7.39
C ALA A 161 4.47 -14.57 8.86
N LEU A 162 3.44 -14.50 9.70
CA LEU A 162 3.48 -15.03 11.07
C LEU A 162 3.43 -16.57 11.12
N GLU A 163 2.87 -17.25 10.13
CA GLU A 163 2.65 -18.70 10.14
C GLU A 163 3.77 -19.51 9.46
N ARG A 164 4.38 -18.98 8.40
CA ARG A 164 5.26 -19.76 7.52
C ARG A 164 6.74 -19.54 7.80
N ASP A 165 7.51 -20.62 7.95
CA ASP A 165 8.96 -20.53 8.17
C ASP A 165 9.71 -19.86 7.01
N GLN A 166 9.26 -20.07 5.77
CA GLN A 166 9.84 -19.40 4.60
C GLN A 166 9.67 -17.88 4.61
N ALA A 167 8.87 -17.30 5.52
CA ALA A 167 8.75 -15.86 5.68
C ALA A 167 9.82 -15.23 6.56
N GLN A 168 10.57 -16.04 7.31
CA GLN A 168 11.62 -15.55 8.19
C GLN A 168 12.75 -14.89 7.38
N GLY A 169 13.14 -13.68 7.78
CA GLY A 169 14.17 -12.89 7.10
C GLY A 169 13.75 -12.36 5.72
N GLN A 170 12.46 -12.42 5.37
CA GLN A 170 11.99 -12.04 4.04
C GLN A 170 11.26 -10.71 4.03
N ARG A 171 11.49 -9.95 2.95
CA ARG A 171 10.70 -8.81 2.51
C ARG A 171 9.74 -9.23 1.39
N TYR A 172 8.49 -8.77 1.43
CA TYR A 172 7.43 -9.13 0.49
C TYR A 172 6.78 -7.90 -0.14
N LEU A 173 6.78 -7.86 -1.47
CA LEU A 173 6.05 -6.86 -2.23
C LEU A 173 4.61 -7.32 -2.46
N LEU A 174 3.64 -6.54 -1.97
CA LEU A 174 2.22 -6.81 -2.21
C LEU A 174 1.65 -5.82 -3.23
N ILE A 175 1.71 -6.25 -4.49
CA ILE A 175 1.07 -5.59 -5.63
C ILE A 175 0.15 -6.62 -6.26
N GLY A 176 -1.16 -6.34 -6.29
CA GLY A 176 -2.16 -7.18 -6.93
C GLY A 176 -2.28 -6.93 -8.44
N GLY A 177 -1.94 -5.71 -8.89
CA GLY A 177 -1.90 -5.37 -10.29
C GLY A 177 -1.56 -3.90 -10.54
N THR A 178 -1.45 -3.55 -11.81
CA THR A 178 -1.39 -2.16 -12.27
C THR A 178 -2.76 -1.67 -12.69
N TYR A 179 -2.99 -0.35 -12.62
CA TYR A 179 -4.24 0.26 -13.07
C TYR A 179 -4.02 1.66 -13.65
N VAL A 180 -4.93 2.05 -14.55
CA VAL A 180 -5.27 3.45 -14.81
C VAL A 180 -6.58 3.74 -14.10
N ALA A 181 -6.80 4.97 -13.64
CA ALA A 181 -7.99 5.33 -12.86
C ALA A 181 -9.30 4.89 -13.53
N ASP A 182 -9.34 4.99 -14.85
CA ASP A 182 -10.47 4.65 -15.71
C ASP A 182 -10.90 3.18 -15.60
N ARG A 183 -9.99 2.28 -15.19
CA ARG A 183 -10.35 0.89 -14.85
C ARG A 183 -11.15 0.78 -13.56
N PHE A 184 -10.89 1.64 -12.57
CA PHE A 184 -11.74 1.72 -11.39
C PHE A 184 -13.10 2.32 -11.75
N VAL A 185 -13.14 3.38 -12.56
CA VAL A 185 -14.40 4.00 -13.01
C VAL A 185 -15.27 3.00 -13.77
N GLU A 186 -14.68 2.26 -14.72
CA GLU A 186 -15.35 1.18 -15.46
C GLU A 186 -15.93 0.12 -14.51
N ALA A 187 -15.13 -0.37 -13.55
CA ALA A 187 -15.58 -1.36 -12.59
C ALA A 187 -16.67 -0.82 -11.64
N ILE A 188 -16.60 0.45 -11.22
CA ILE A 188 -17.64 1.09 -10.42
C ILE A 188 -18.95 1.12 -11.20
N GLY A 189 -18.94 1.60 -12.45
CA GLY A 189 -20.14 1.65 -13.30
C GLY A 189 -20.72 0.28 -13.62
N LYS A 190 -19.87 -0.76 -13.68
CA LYS A 190 -20.29 -2.15 -13.88
C LYS A 190 -21.03 -2.73 -12.66
N HIS A 191 -20.48 -2.53 -11.45
CA HIS A 191 -20.99 -3.17 -10.23
C HIS A 191 -21.99 -2.32 -9.44
N PHE A 192 -22.00 -1.00 -9.67
CA PHE A 192 -22.89 -0.04 -9.02
C PHE A 192 -23.54 0.88 -10.06
N PRO A 193 -24.47 0.36 -10.89
CA PRO A 193 -25.10 1.12 -11.97
C PRO A 193 -25.78 2.42 -11.54
N GLU A 194 -26.24 2.49 -10.29
CA GLU A 194 -26.84 3.67 -9.65
C GLU A 194 -25.86 4.85 -9.53
N LEU A 195 -24.54 4.59 -9.54
CA LEU A 195 -23.52 5.63 -9.46
C LEU A 195 -23.11 6.18 -10.83
N LYS A 196 -23.54 5.56 -11.94
CA LYS A 196 -23.21 5.99 -13.32
C LYS A 196 -23.41 7.49 -13.59
N PRO A 197 -24.47 8.17 -13.09
CA PRO A 197 -24.64 9.62 -13.31
C PRO A 197 -23.54 10.50 -12.73
N ASN A 198 -22.73 9.97 -11.81
CA ASN A 198 -21.66 10.66 -11.10
C ASN A 198 -20.27 10.34 -11.67
N LEU A 199 -20.15 9.32 -12.52
CA LEU A 199 -18.87 8.85 -12.99
C LEU A 199 -18.26 9.81 -14.04
N PRO A 200 -16.94 10.00 -14.03
CA PRO A 200 -16.25 10.65 -15.14
C PRO A 200 -16.32 9.84 -16.44
N PRO A 201 -16.03 10.47 -17.59
CA PRO A 201 -15.76 9.76 -18.82
C PRO A 201 -14.59 8.79 -18.65
N VAL A 202 -14.61 7.70 -19.41
CA VAL A 202 -13.63 6.61 -19.36
C VAL A 202 -12.87 6.55 -20.68
N ASP A 203 -11.54 6.59 -20.61
CA ASP A 203 -10.58 6.31 -21.67
C ASP A 203 -9.60 5.21 -21.25
N LEU A 204 -9.76 4.03 -21.86
CA LEU A 204 -8.93 2.86 -21.59
C LEU A 204 -7.71 2.74 -22.50
N SER A 205 -7.44 3.72 -23.37
CA SER A 205 -6.32 3.70 -24.32
C SER A 205 -4.96 3.59 -23.62
N GLN A 206 -4.84 4.08 -22.39
CA GLN A 206 -3.60 4.12 -21.62
C GLN A 206 -3.35 2.86 -20.76
N VAL A 207 -4.24 1.86 -20.79
CA VAL A 207 -4.12 0.67 -19.93
C VAL A 207 -2.85 -0.12 -20.24
N GLU A 208 -2.61 -0.44 -21.51
CA GLU A 208 -1.45 -1.24 -21.91
C GLU A 208 -0.14 -0.46 -21.72
N ALA A 209 -0.13 0.83 -22.06
CA ALA A 209 1.02 1.70 -21.83
C ALA A 209 1.40 1.75 -20.33
N THR A 210 0.42 1.74 -19.44
CA THR A 210 0.66 1.72 -17.99
C THR A 210 1.27 0.40 -17.51
N LYS A 211 0.80 -0.74 -18.02
CA LYS A 211 1.37 -2.07 -17.72
C LYS A 211 2.81 -2.18 -18.20
N GLU A 212 3.12 -1.62 -19.37
CA GLU A 212 4.49 -1.63 -19.90
C GLU A 212 5.45 -0.74 -19.11
N LYS A 213 4.96 0.42 -18.66
CA LYS A 213 5.74 1.41 -17.89
C LYS A 213 6.04 0.97 -16.46
N PHE A 214 5.15 0.18 -15.84
CA PHE A 214 5.33 -0.30 -14.48
C PHE A 214 5.34 -1.83 -14.43
N LYS A 215 6.54 -2.40 -14.29
CA LYS A 215 6.74 -3.83 -14.10
C LYS A 215 7.10 -4.14 -12.65
N PHE A 216 6.66 -5.29 -12.16
CA PHE A 216 6.93 -5.76 -10.81
C PHE A 216 7.00 -7.28 -10.75
N ASP A 217 7.71 -7.78 -9.73
CA ASP A 217 7.79 -9.18 -9.36
C ASP A 217 7.26 -9.36 -7.92
N ASN A 218 6.02 -9.84 -7.82
CA ASN A 218 5.39 -10.21 -6.55
C ASN A 218 5.50 -11.72 -6.25
N SER A 219 6.34 -12.45 -6.99
CA SER A 219 6.34 -13.91 -6.99
C SER A 219 6.78 -14.51 -5.66
N LYS A 220 7.53 -13.76 -4.87
CA LYS A 220 7.86 -14.10 -3.49
C LYS A 220 6.62 -14.14 -2.61
N ALA A 221 5.69 -13.20 -2.76
CA ALA A 221 4.43 -13.20 -2.02
C ALA A 221 3.49 -14.32 -2.50
N THR A 222 3.39 -14.53 -3.81
CA THR A 222 2.51 -15.59 -4.36
C THR A 222 3.00 -16.99 -4.02
N ARG A 223 4.30 -17.27 -4.15
CA ARG A 223 4.89 -18.60 -3.82
C ARG A 223 5.15 -18.75 -2.32
N GLY A 224 5.83 -17.78 -1.71
CA GLY A 224 6.27 -17.84 -0.32
C GLY A 224 5.12 -17.69 0.69
N LEU A 225 4.19 -16.77 0.45
CA LEU A 225 3.04 -16.59 1.34
C LEU A 225 1.77 -17.28 0.85
N GLY A 226 1.73 -17.73 -0.41
CA GLY A 226 0.53 -18.37 -0.99
C GLY A 226 -0.58 -17.35 -1.29
N ILE A 227 -0.22 -16.09 -1.53
CA ILE A 227 -1.19 -15.03 -1.75
C ILE A 227 -1.72 -15.11 -3.18
N GLN A 228 -3.04 -15.19 -3.29
CA GLN A 228 -3.78 -15.00 -4.52
C GLN A 228 -4.35 -13.59 -4.49
N PHE A 229 -3.78 -12.69 -5.28
CA PHE A 229 -4.19 -11.29 -5.26
C PHE A 229 -5.54 -11.09 -5.93
N SER A 230 -6.36 -10.25 -5.31
CA SER A 230 -7.68 -9.88 -5.78
C SER A 230 -7.61 -9.04 -7.06
N GLY A 231 -8.51 -9.31 -8.01
CA GLY A 231 -8.68 -8.50 -9.21
C GLY A 231 -9.40 -7.18 -8.94
N ILE A 232 -9.36 -6.26 -9.91
CA ILE A 232 -10.01 -4.93 -9.81
C ILE A 232 -11.50 -5.06 -9.48
N ASP A 233 -12.24 -5.96 -10.13
CA ASP A 233 -13.67 -6.13 -9.88
C ASP A 233 -13.99 -6.44 -8.41
N GLU A 234 -13.31 -7.42 -7.82
CA GLU A 234 -13.56 -7.85 -6.43
C GLU A 234 -13.12 -6.79 -5.41
N LEU A 235 -12.04 -6.08 -5.71
CA LEU A 235 -11.56 -4.96 -4.91
C LEU A 235 -12.53 -3.78 -4.95
N VAL A 236 -13.05 -3.41 -6.13
CA VAL A 236 -14.01 -2.31 -6.29
C VAL A 236 -15.35 -2.66 -5.64
N LYS A 237 -15.87 -3.88 -5.84
CA LYS A 237 -17.08 -4.35 -5.17
C LYS A 237 -16.96 -4.24 -3.65
N GLY A 238 -15.86 -4.74 -3.09
CA GLY A 238 -15.62 -4.69 -1.64
C GLY A 238 -15.48 -3.27 -1.12
N THR A 239 -14.73 -2.43 -1.83
CA THR A 239 -14.46 -1.03 -1.42
C THR A 239 -15.73 -0.18 -1.45
N VAL A 240 -16.35 -0.06 -2.63
CA VAL A 240 -17.49 0.83 -2.84
C VAL A 240 -18.73 0.29 -2.15
N GLY A 241 -18.95 -1.03 -2.17
CA GLY A 241 -20.05 -1.66 -1.45
C GLY A 241 -20.03 -1.32 0.03
N ARG A 242 -18.85 -1.42 0.67
CA ARG A 242 -18.70 -1.07 2.09
C ARG A 242 -18.95 0.42 2.36
N ILE A 243 -18.50 1.31 1.47
CA ILE A 243 -18.78 2.75 1.62
C ILE A 243 -20.27 3.05 1.51
N LEU A 244 -20.99 2.42 0.59
CA LEU A 244 -22.44 2.58 0.44
C LEU A 244 -23.20 2.09 1.68
N GLU A 245 -22.77 0.99 2.29
CA GLU A 245 -23.31 0.53 3.58
C GLU A 245 -23.07 1.57 4.68
N LEU A 246 -21.85 2.07 4.82
CA LEU A 246 -21.51 3.10 5.81
C LEU A 246 -22.31 4.38 5.60
N LYS A 247 -22.49 4.82 4.35
CA LYS A 247 -23.31 5.98 4.02
C LYS A 247 -24.74 5.83 4.54
N LYS A 248 -25.38 4.69 4.29
CA LYS A 248 -26.73 4.38 4.82
C LYS A 248 -26.74 4.38 6.34
N GLN A 249 -25.71 3.82 6.99
CA GLN A 249 -25.59 3.81 8.45
C GLN A 249 -25.50 5.22 9.04
N PHE A 250 -24.75 6.12 8.40
CA PHE A 250 -24.61 7.50 8.84
C PHE A 250 -25.86 8.35 8.58
N GLU A 251 -26.57 8.11 7.48
CA GLU A 251 -27.84 8.79 7.17
C GLU A 251 -29.00 8.33 8.06
N SER A 252 -28.89 7.14 8.67
CA SER A 252 -29.91 6.58 9.57
C SER A 252 -29.77 6.97 11.05
N LYS A 253 -28.73 7.73 11.40
CA LYS A 253 -28.47 8.25 12.76
C LYS A 253 -28.87 9.71 12.86
#